data_AF-A0AAV6MTQ6-F1
#
_entry.id   AF-A0AAV6MTQ6-F1
#
_cell.length_a   1.000
_cell.length_b   1.000
_cell.length_c   1.000
_cell.angle_alpha   90.00
_cell.angle_beta   90.00
_cell.angle_gamma   90.00
#
_symmetry.space_group_name_H-M   'P 1'
#
loop_
_entity.id
_entity.type
_entity.pdbx_description
1 polymer ?
#
loop_
_entity_poly.entity_id
_entity_poly.type
_entity_poly.pdbx_seq_one_letter_code
_entity_poly.pdbx_strand_id
1 'polypeptide(L)'
;MQGGSSGIGYGLKYQARCIADVKADTDHTSFITGTLSLKDENEVHLIRLSSSGSELICEGLFSHPNEIWDLASCPFDQRIFSTVFSTGNTGRDNEKEEALDVEDLETWLEVSGKGKDEESGKCKDEDSVRTKGNHLKG
;
A
#
# COMPACT_ATOMS: atom_id res chain seq x y z
N MET A 1 -20.09 -35.99 -9.46
CA MET A 1 -19.22 -34.96 -10.06
C MET A 1 -18.80 -34.03 -8.93
N GLN A 2 -17.57 -34.17 -8.43
CA GLN A 2 -17.03 -33.28 -7.39
C GLN A 2 -16.39 -32.10 -8.11
N GLY A 3 -17.13 -30.98 -8.19
CA GLY A 3 -16.57 -29.69 -8.59
C GLY A 3 -15.77 -29.13 -7.43
N GLY A 4 -14.55 -29.62 -7.23
CA GLY A 4 -13.59 -28.96 -6.35
C GLY A 4 -13.08 -27.73 -7.09
N SER A 5 -13.42 -26.53 -6.61
CA SER A 5 -12.69 -25.33 -7.02
C SER A 5 -11.23 -25.54 -6.65
N SER A 6 -10.36 -25.74 -7.63
CA SER A 6 -8.91 -25.69 -7.40
C SER A 6 -8.59 -24.23 -7.09
N GLY A 7 -8.54 -23.90 -5.81
CA GLY A 7 -8.18 -22.55 -5.37
C GLY A 7 -6.76 -22.22 -5.82
N ILE A 8 -6.54 -20.95 -6.20
CA ILE A 8 -5.21 -20.43 -6.50
C ILE A 8 -4.66 -19.85 -5.20
N GLY A 9 -3.43 -20.18 -4.87
CA GLY A 9 -2.79 -19.74 -3.63
C GLY A 9 -1.37 -19.24 -3.87
N TYR A 10 -0.97 -18.27 -3.08
CA TYR A 10 0.39 -17.79 -2.98
C TYR A 10 0.89 -18.01 -1.54
N GLY A 11 2.03 -18.66 -1.39
CA GLY A 11 2.62 -18.96 -0.08
C GLY A 11 3.64 -17.90 0.31
N LEU A 12 3.51 -17.35 1.50
CA LEU A 12 4.50 -16.44 2.09
C LEU A 12 5.43 -17.22 3.02
N LYS A 13 6.72 -16.83 3.03
CA LYS A 13 7.72 -17.36 3.96
C LYS A 13 7.38 -16.98 5.41
N TYR A 14 6.91 -15.76 5.61
CA TYR A 14 6.53 -15.19 6.89
C TYR A 14 5.02 -14.97 6.97
N GLN A 15 4.49 -14.79 8.18
CA GLN A 15 3.06 -14.55 8.38
C GLN A 15 2.66 -13.24 7.71
N ALA A 16 1.62 -13.27 6.87
CA ALA A 16 0.99 -12.06 6.34
C ALA A 16 0.31 -11.29 7.47
N ARG A 17 0.43 -9.97 7.44
CA ARG A 17 -0.33 -9.07 8.33
C ARG A 17 -1.39 -8.29 7.58
N CYS A 18 -1.02 -7.71 6.46
CA CYS A 18 -1.86 -6.81 5.69
C CYS A 18 -1.77 -7.13 4.19
N ILE A 19 -2.84 -6.78 3.47
CA ILE A 19 -2.97 -6.97 2.03
C ILE A 19 -3.85 -5.84 1.47
N ALA A 20 -3.48 -5.32 0.31
CA ALA A 20 -4.26 -4.35 -0.44
C ALA A 20 -4.19 -4.63 -1.94
N ASP A 21 -5.17 -4.14 -2.68
CA ASP A 21 -5.14 -4.07 -4.14
C ASP A 21 -4.11 -3.02 -4.62
N VAL A 22 -3.63 -3.16 -5.85
CA VAL A 22 -2.84 -2.13 -6.54
C VAL A 22 -3.77 -1.29 -7.41
N LYS A 23 -4.28 -0.19 -6.85
CA LYS A 23 -5.38 0.59 -7.44
C LYS A 23 -5.09 1.15 -8.83
N ALA A 24 -3.85 1.55 -9.07
CA ALA A 24 -3.42 2.13 -10.34
C ALA A 24 -3.08 1.08 -11.42
N ASP A 25 -2.99 -0.21 -11.09
CA ASP A 25 -2.78 -1.28 -12.07
C ASP A 25 -4.14 -1.66 -12.67
N THR A 26 -4.54 -0.97 -13.74
CA THR A 26 -5.83 -1.19 -14.41
C THR A 26 -5.82 -2.38 -15.36
N ASP A 27 -4.63 -2.88 -15.70
CA ASP A 27 -4.44 -3.92 -16.71
C ASP A 27 -4.38 -5.33 -16.11
N HIS A 28 -4.04 -5.43 -14.83
CA HIS A 28 -3.88 -6.69 -14.13
C HIS A 28 -4.61 -6.73 -12.79
N THR A 29 -4.89 -7.93 -12.29
CA THR A 29 -5.31 -8.12 -10.90
C THR A 29 -4.06 -8.30 -10.04
N SER A 30 -3.66 -7.20 -9.38
CA SER A 30 -2.44 -7.14 -8.58
C SER A 30 -2.74 -6.76 -7.12
N PHE A 31 -1.95 -7.31 -6.21
CA PHE A 31 -2.04 -7.09 -4.76
C PHE A 31 -0.66 -6.83 -4.18
N ILE A 32 -0.61 -6.06 -3.11
CA ILE A 32 0.57 -5.94 -2.24
C ILE A 32 0.26 -6.55 -0.88
N THR A 33 1.18 -7.32 -0.31
CA THR A 33 1.04 -7.88 1.03
C THR A 33 2.30 -7.69 1.85
N GLY A 34 2.13 -7.28 3.11
CA GLY A 34 3.21 -7.05 4.08
C GLY A 34 3.27 -8.17 5.09
N THR A 35 4.48 -8.58 5.46
CA THR A 35 4.71 -9.60 6.48
C THR A 35 4.85 -9.01 7.89
N LEU A 36 4.71 -9.88 8.89
CA LEU A 36 5.05 -9.59 10.28
C LEU A 36 6.00 -10.66 10.83
N SER A 37 7.19 -10.21 11.19
CA SER A 37 8.23 -10.91 11.92
C SER A 37 8.84 -9.99 12.97
N LEU A 38 9.02 -10.52 14.17
CA LEU A 38 9.67 -9.85 15.30
C LEU A 38 11.18 -10.14 15.36
N LYS A 39 11.65 -11.08 14.53
CA LYS A 39 13.02 -11.63 14.60
C LYS A 39 13.78 -11.46 13.30
N ASP A 40 13.07 -11.62 12.19
CA ASP A 40 13.61 -11.54 10.85
C ASP A 40 13.15 -10.22 10.20
N GLU A 41 13.85 -9.81 9.15
CA GLU A 41 13.45 -8.67 8.32
C GLU A 41 12.08 -8.93 7.68
N ASN A 42 11.23 -7.91 7.68
CA ASN A 42 9.91 -7.97 7.06
C ASN A 42 10.04 -7.72 5.56
N GLU A 43 8.99 -8.05 4.83
CA GLU A 43 8.97 -8.03 3.36
C GLU A 43 7.60 -7.55 2.89
N VAL A 44 7.60 -6.75 1.83
CA VAL A 44 6.40 -6.43 1.03
C VAL A 44 6.50 -7.19 -0.29
N HIS A 45 5.47 -7.97 -0.60
CA HIS A 45 5.36 -8.71 -1.87
C HIS A 45 4.37 -8.01 -2.79
N LEU A 46 4.79 -7.74 -4.02
CA LEU A 46 3.89 -7.41 -5.13
C LEU A 46 3.53 -8.71 -5.85
N ILE A 47 2.24 -9.06 -5.81
CA ILE A 47 1.69 -10.30 -6.34
C ILE A 47 0.73 -9.97 -7.48
N ARG A 48 0.86 -10.66 -8.60
CA ARG A 48 -0.02 -10.52 -9.76
C ARG A 48 -0.67 -11.85 -10.12
N LEU A 49 -1.96 -11.83 -10.43
CA LEU A 49 -2.63 -12.96 -11.07
C LEU A 49 -2.17 -13.07 -12.51
N SER A 50 -1.75 -14.26 -12.93
CA SER A 50 -1.38 -14.50 -14.33
C SER A 50 -2.52 -14.16 -15.28
N SER A 51 -2.19 -13.84 -16.53
CA SER A 51 -3.18 -13.58 -17.58
C SER A 51 -4.05 -14.80 -17.92
N SER A 52 -3.59 -16.02 -17.62
CA SER A 52 -4.40 -17.24 -17.68
C SER A 52 -5.37 -17.41 -16.50
N GLY A 53 -5.20 -16.62 -15.43
CA GLY A 53 -5.99 -16.73 -14.21
C GLY A 53 -5.77 -18.03 -13.46
N SER A 54 -4.58 -18.64 -13.56
CA SER A 54 -4.29 -19.97 -13.00
C SER A 54 -3.23 -19.96 -11.90
N GLU A 55 -2.45 -18.89 -11.79
CA GLU A 55 -1.36 -18.78 -10.83
C GLU A 55 -1.19 -17.35 -10.32
N LEU A 56 -0.67 -17.23 -9.11
CA LEU A 56 -0.23 -15.95 -8.52
C LEU A 56 1.29 -15.90 -8.61
N ILE A 57 1.81 -14.81 -9.20
CA ILE A 57 3.22 -14.60 -9.48
C ILE A 57 3.73 -13.48 -8.57
N CYS A 58 4.90 -13.68 -7.97
CA CYS A 58 5.60 -12.61 -7.24
C CYS A 58 6.39 -11.78 -8.25
N GLU A 59 6.00 -10.53 -8.44
CA GLU A 59 6.68 -9.61 -9.36
C GLU A 59 7.66 -8.68 -8.66
N GLY A 60 7.42 -8.41 -7.38
CA GLY A 60 8.29 -7.56 -6.56
C GLY A 60 8.40 -8.11 -5.15
N LEU A 61 9.60 -7.96 -4.58
CA LEU A 61 9.91 -8.31 -3.20
C LEU A 61 10.76 -7.19 -2.61
N PHE A 62 10.22 -6.49 -1.62
CA PHE A 62 10.85 -5.32 -1.01
C PHE A 62 11.12 -5.59 0.46
N SER A 63 12.38 -5.46 0.87
CA SER A 63 12.77 -5.52 2.28
C SER A 63 12.10 -4.41 3.09
N HIS A 64 11.77 -4.70 4.34
CA HIS A 64 11.19 -3.74 5.28
C HIS A 64 11.73 -3.99 6.70
N PRO A 65 12.36 -2.99 7.34
CA PRO A 65 13.10 -3.21 8.59
C PRO A 65 12.21 -3.40 9.82
N ASN A 66 10.96 -2.94 9.76
CA ASN A 66 10.04 -2.90 10.90
C ASN A 66 8.77 -3.74 10.66
N GLU A 67 8.00 -3.99 11.72
CA GLU A 67 6.70 -4.65 11.61
C GLU A 67 5.74 -3.82 10.74
N ILE A 68 5.29 -4.39 9.63
CA ILE A 68 4.35 -3.72 8.73
C ILE A 68 2.94 -3.87 9.31
N TRP A 69 2.34 -2.76 9.70
CA TRP A 69 1.03 -2.74 10.34
C TRP A 69 -0.11 -2.57 9.34
N ASP A 70 0.10 -1.75 8.33
CA ASP A 70 -0.85 -1.51 7.24
C ASP A 70 -0.11 -1.12 5.96
N LEU A 71 -0.82 -1.16 4.82
CA LEU A 71 -0.29 -0.75 3.53
C LEU A 71 -1.39 -0.20 2.61
N ALA A 72 -1.03 0.75 1.75
CA ALA A 72 -1.95 1.34 0.78
C ALA A 72 -1.23 1.60 -0.55
N SER A 73 -1.84 1.20 -1.66
CA SER A 73 -1.34 1.55 -2.98
C SER A 73 -1.75 2.98 -3.38
N CYS A 74 -0.87 3.67 -4.10
CA CYS A 74 -1.19 4.94 -4.73
C CYS A 74 -2.26 4.72 -5.81
N PRO A 75 -3.35 5.51 -5.84
CA PRO A 75 -4.40 5.36 -6.84
C PRO A 75 -4.04 5.91 -8.22
N PHE A 76 -2.89 6.58 -8.37
CA PHE A 76 -2.49 7.25 -9.62
C PHE A 76 -1.18 6.72 -10.22
N ASP A 77 -0.33 6.05 -9.44
CA ASP A 77 0.92 5.44 -9.91
C ASP A 77 1.08 4.06 -9.26
N GLN A 78 1.08 3.01 -10.07
CA GLN A 78 1.17 1.62 -9.59
C GLN A 78 2.53 1.29 -8.97
N ARG A 79 3.53 2.16 -9.16
CA ARG A 79 4.88 2.01 -8.60
C ARG A 79 4.99 2.58 -7.18
N ILE A 80 3.95 3.24 -6.68
CA ILE A 80 4.00 3.89 -5.37
C ILE A 80 3.02 3.19 -4.43
N PHE A 81 3.49 2.83 -3.24
CA PHE A 81 2.65 2.37 -2.13
C PHE A 81 3.19 2.90 -0.81
N SER A 82 2.36 3.05 0.21
CA SER A 82 2.80 3.35 1.56
C SER A 82 2.70 2.16 2.49
N THR A 83 3.57 2.11 3.49
CA THR A 83 3.50 1.20 4.64
C THR A 83 3.32 2.02 5.91
N VAL A 84 2.50 1.51 6.83
CA VAL A 84 2.47 1.97 8.22
C VAL A 84 3.25 0.97 9.04
N PHE A 85 4.17 1.43 9.88
CA PHE A 85 4.99 0.54 10.71
C PHE A 85 5.33 1.14 12.07
N SER A 86 5.73 0.26 12.97
CA SER A 86 6.25 0.64 14.29
C SER A 86 7.76 0.56 14.33
N THR A 87 8.39 1.70 14.60
CA THR A 87 9.79 1.72 15.04
C THR A 87 9.77 1.40 16.53
N GLY A 88 10.39 0.30 16.96
CA GLY A 88 10.37 -0.20 18.35
C GLY A 88 10.99 0.71 19.44
N ASN A 89 10.95 2.03 19.29
CA ASN A 89 11.37 3.00 20.28
C ASN A 89 10.27 3.15 21.35
N THR A 90 10.65 3.07 22.63
CA THR A 90 9.71 3.02 23.77
C THR A 90 9.35 4.41 24.32
N GLY A 91 9.33 5.43 23.47
CA GLY A 91 8.93 6.79 23.82
C GLY A 91 7.79 7.24 22.92
N ARG A 92 6.70 7.74 23.53
CA ARG A 92 5.49 8.32 22.90
C ARG A 92 5.81 8.86 21.49
N ASP A 93 5.07 8.38 20.48
CA ASP A 93 5.15 8.70 19.03
C ASP A 93 5.74 7.52 18.20
N ASN A 94 4.94 6.46 17.98
CA ASN A 94 5.42 5.17 17.43
C ASN A 94 4.82 4.73 16.09
N GLU A 95 3.95 5.50 15.47
CA GLU A 95 3.33 5.15 14.17
C GLU A 95 3.96 6.02 13.08
N LYS A 96 4.64 5.40 12.11
CA LYS A 96 5.21 6.09 10.94
C LYS A 96 4.57 5.55 9.67
N GLU A 97 4.33 6.45 8.72
CA GLU A 97 3.92 6.12 7.35
C GLU A 97 5.08 6.47 6.41
N GLU A 98 5.47 5.53 5.53
CA GLU A 98 6.48 5.77 4.49
C GLU A 98 5.95 5.31 3.13
N ALA A 99 6.11 6.16 2.11
CA ALA A 99 5.83 5.83 0.72
C ALA A 99 7.09 5.26 0.05
N LEU A 100 6.95 4.09 -0.58
CA LEU A 100 7.97 3.41 -1.35
C LEU A 100 7.66 3.59 -2.84
N ASP A 101 8.65 4.11 -3.58
CA ASP A 101 8.67 4.07 -5.05
C ASP A 101 9.47 2.85 -5.50
N VAL A 102 8.85 1.99 -6.30
CA VAL A 102 9.37 0.69 -6.73
C VAL A 102 10.64 0.82 -7.61
N GLU A 103 10.91 2.00 -8.22
CA GLU A 103 12.15 2.22 -8.98
C GLU A 103 13.33 2.76 -8.15
N ASP A 104 13.13 3.17 -6.89
CA ASP A 104 14.16 3.88 -6.11
C ASP A 104 14.57 3.13 -4.83
N LEU A 105 15.16 1.95 -5.01
CA LEU A 105 15.81 1.20 -3.92
C LEU A 105 16.97 1.96 -3.24
N GLU A 106 17.48 3.05 -3.84
CA GLU A 106 18.55 3.88 -3.27
C GLU A 106 18.06 4.97 -2.29
N THR A 107 16.78 5.36 -2.28
CA THR A 107 16.24 6.34 -1.30
C THR A 107 16.12 5.79 0.12
N TRP A 108 16.24 4.47 0.28
CA TRP A 108 16.19 3.75 1.57
C TRP A 108 17.19 4.24 2.63
N LEU A 109 18.28 4.92 2.24
CA LEU A 109 19.32 5.39 3.17
C LEU A 109 19.21 6.86 3.57
N GLU A 110 18.54 7.72 2.79
CA GLU A 110 18.56 9.18 3.04
C GLU A 110 17.38 9.71 3.87
N VAL A 111 16.26 8.98 3.94
CA VAL A 111 15.06 9.46 4.65
C VAL A 111 15.08 9.17 6.15
N SER A 112 15.89 8.19 6.60
CA SER A 112 16.07 7.86 8.04
C SER A 112 16.65 9.00 8.89
N GLY A 113 17.07 10.13 8.29
CA GLY A 113 17.80 11.22 8.93
C GLY A 113 17.10 12.59 9.02
N LYS A 114 15.80 12.73 8.71
CA LYS A 114 15.12 14.04 8.88
C LYS A 114 13.75 13.92 9.53
N GLY A 115 13.73 14.07 10.86
CA GLY A 115 12.57 14.66 11.51
C GLY A 115 12.30 16.03 10.87
N LYS A 116 11.10 16.20 10.31
CA LYS A 116 10.58 17.47 9.83
C LYS A 116 9.21 17.67 10.44
N ASP A 117 9.22 18.39 11.54
CA ASP A 117 8.44 19.60 11.80
C ASP A 117 7.15 19.71 10.96
N GLU A 118 6.02 19.61 11.66
CA GLU A 118 4.68 19.92 11.18
C GLU A 118 4.62 21.30 10.50
N GLU A 119 4.07 21.40 9.28
CA GLU A 119 3.18 22.51 8.95
C GLU A 119 2.14 22.13 7.88
N SER A 120 0.90 22.43 8.24
CA SER A 120 -0.35 22.12 7.56
C SER A 120 -0.48 22.65 6.12
N GLY A 121 -0.94 21.78 5.21
CA GLY A 121 -1.44 22.17 3.89
C GLY A 121 -2.86 21.63 3.64
N LYS A 122 -3.88 22.43 3.95
CA LYS A 122 -5.29 22.17 3.58
C LYS A 122 -5.44 22.18 2.05
N CYS A 123 -5.82 21.05 1.46
CA CYS A 123 -6.41 21.05 0.11
C CYS A 123 -7.85 21.61 0.20
N LYS A 124 -8.14 22.65 -0.59
CA LYS A 124 -9.49 23.19 -0.76
C LYS A 124 -10.14 22.46 -1.93
N ASP A 125 -11.25 21.76 -1.65
CA ASP A 125 -12.17 21.30 -2.68
C ASP A 125 -13.01 22.50 -3.15
N GLU A 126 -12.73 23.01 -4.35
CA GLU A 126 -13.69 23.79 -5.12
C GLU A 126 -14.09 22.96 -6.33
N ASP A 127 -15.26 22.31 -6.26
CA ASP A 127 -16.14 22.16 -7.42
C ASP A 127 -17.49 21.55 -6.99
N SER A 128 -18.54 22.38 -6.95
CA SER A 128 -19.90 21.87 -7.09
C SER A 128 -20.77 22.88 -7.83
N VAL A 129 -20.79 22.71 -9.15
CA VAL A 129 -21.81 23.21 -10.06
C VAL A 129 -23.14 22.51 -9.76
N ARG A 130 -24.20 23.25 -9.37
CA ARG A 130 -25.57 22.87 -9.73
C ARG A 130 -26.62 24.00 -9.66
N THR A 131 -27.03 24.40 -10.86
CA THR A 131 -28.39 24.76 -11.35
C THR A 131 -29.29 25.77 -10.63
N LYS A 132 -29.64 26.80 -11.43
CA LYS A 132 -30.69 27.81 -11.27
C LYS A 132 -32.06 27.21 -10.92
N GLY A 133 -32.75 27.82 -9.97
CA GLY A 133 -34.19 27.66 -9.73
C GLY A 133 -34.82 29.01 -9.37
N ASN A 134 -35.47 29.63 -10.35
CA ASN A 134 -36.31 30.81 -10.14
C ASN A 134 -37.55 30.44 -9.31
N HIS A 135 -37.87 31.23 -8.28
CA HIS A 135 -39.25 31.35 -7.84
C HIS A 135 -39.56 32.76 -7.33
N LEU A 136 -40.58 33.34 -7.97
CA LEU A 136 -41.24 34.59 -7.65
C LEU A 136 -42.00 34.50 -6.31
N LYS A 137 -42.09 35.64 -5.62
CA LYS A 137 -43.22 36.16 -4.83
C LYS A 137 -42.68 37.43 -4.15
N GLY A 138 -43.36 38.57 -4.16
CA GLY A 138 -44.76 38.89 -4.31
C GLY A 138 -44.98 40.09 -3.42
#